data_AF-A0A3M7T499-F1
#
_entry.id   AF-A0A3M7T499-F1
#
_cell.length_a   1.000
_cell.length_b   1.000
_cell.length_c   1.000
_cell.angle_alpha   90.00
_cell.angle_beta   90.00
_cell.angle_gamma   90.00
#
_symmetry.space_group_name_H-M   'P 1'
#
loop_
_entity.id
_entity.type
_entity.pdbx_description
1 polymer ?
#
loop_
_entity_poly.entity_id
_entity_poly.type
_entity_poly.pdbx_seq_one_letter_code
_entity_poly.pdbx_strand_id
1 'polypeptide(L)'
;MTIQLVQPSQFDAQIQSECFSTDSDKICPRNRKKYPKSHEDQFSTLYQADQRSEQQEHKNPIYSSILAIILYMIKFYLLLKINMLHLYYEACLAIDRWSNTDNQCIEHYFNQLKVMDAQIPRHVCVVSNENLTNETKISLYSNVIDSLSVYGVEAITFYQFSSISIKVKEYLKEKYLSRDENNNSTKQKNVNVNFLSIESGGNCVVVSACKSIASKIIHNQIELNNVSQDLVNSQVIELSDMIEPQMILLVGNEDNLYGFCSWHLRLSEIIKIPSHKLVNRISIRNALIRYNKIEKRMSFRFESTDLNQFVYLLVKIQSDKEKLNLEQIEVQIIMTQALTNLFGEIGMIGMAPKILKFDSEKLTLVLETEQKYLQELIQALSLTNGISTTNPYKLNFKILNVTNYLTSLDVNSQNEDKNDFDLLTNKHIT
;
A
#
# COMPACT_ATOMS: atom_id res chain seq x y z
N MET A 1 -33.66 -14.80 5.99
CA MET A 1 -33.53 -13.36 6.29
C MET A 1 -34.11 -12.64 5.08
N THR A 2 -35.37 -12.25 5.20
CA THR A 2 -36.23 -11.89 4.06
C THR A 2 -36.39 -10.38 4.08
N ILE A 3 -35.94 -9.70 3.02
CA ILE A 3 -35.97 -8.24 2.91
C ILE A 3 -37.32 -7.86 2.28
N GLN A 4 -38.15 -7.15 3.03
CA GLN A 4 -39.33 -6.47 2.49
C GLN A 4 -39.03 -4.98 2.29
N LEU A 5 -39.32 -4.51 1.08
CA LEU A 5 -39.29 -3.11 0.65
C LEU A 5 -40.52 -2.38 1.21
N VAL A 6 -40.30 -1.24 1.87
CA VAL A 6 -41.35 -0.32 2.31
C VAL A 6 -41.33 0.91 1.40
N GLN A 7 -42.49 1.28 0.87
CA GLN A 7 -42.70 2.48 0.04
C GLN A 7 -42.91 3.74 0.90
N PRO A 8 -42.59 4.94 0.37
CA PRO A 8 -42.75 6.19 1.09
C PRO A 8 -44.10 6.84 0.80
N SER A 9 -44.97 6.91 1.80
CA SER A 9 -46.07 7.87 1.81
C SER A 9 -46.36 8.29 3.25
N GLN A 10 -46.54 9.60 3.43
CA GLN A 10 -47.03 10.30 4.63
C GLN A 10 -45.95 10.79 5.60
N PHE A 11 -45.53 12.05 5.42
CA PHE A 11 -45.09 12.93 6.50
C PHE A 11 -45.38 14.39 6.10
N ASP A 12 -46.61 14.82 6.34
CA ASP A 12 -47.00 16.23 6.42
C ASP A 12 -48.05 16.33 7.52
N ALA A 13 -47.60 16.69 8.72
CA ALA A 13 -48.32 17.50 9.71
C ALA A 13 -47.61 17.42 11.07
N GLN A 14 -47.64 18.55 11.78
CA GLN A 14 -47.25 18.77 13.17
C GLN A 14 -45.75 18.93 13.44
N ILE A 15 -45.32 20.18 13.58
CA ILE A 15 -44.97 20.75 14.88
C ILE A 15 -45.03 22.28 14.75
N GLN A 16 -46.05 22.88 15.38
CA GLN A 16 -46.01 24.22 15.92
C GLN A 16 -46.06 24.10 17.45
N SER A 17 -45.48 25.11 18.10
CA SER A 17 -45.46 25.43 19.54
C SER A 17 -44.44 24.71 20.41
N GLU A 18 -43.38 25.42 20.78
CA GLU A 18 -43.24 25.90 22.17
C GLU A 18 -42.36 27.17 22.23
N CYS A 19 -42.86 28.15 22.99
CA CYS A 19 -42.29 29.47 23.29
C CYS A 19 -41.34 29.39 24.50
N PHE A 20 -40.26 30.16 24.59
CA PHE A 20 -40.03 31.43 25.35
C PHE A 20 -38.52 31.40 25.71
N SER A 21 -37.73 32.46 25.92
CA SER A 21 -37.90 33.92 26.06
C SER A 21 -36.50 34.58 26.06
N THR A 22 -36.44 35.87 25.66
CA THR A 22 -35.62 37.00 26.19
C THR A 22 -34.08 36.87 26.16
N ASP A 23 -33.25 37.85 25.75
CA ASP A 23 -33.33 39.31 25.70
C ASP A 23 -32.26 39.84 24.73
N SER A 24 -32.50 40.98 24.10
CA SER A 24 -31.73 42.22 24.28
C SER A 24 -31.85 43.16 23.08
N ASP A 25 -32.25 44.37 23.44
CA ASP A 25 -32.48 45.53 22.60
C ASP A 25 -31.24 45.96 21.81
N LYS A 26 -31.47 46.48 20.58
CA LYS A 26 -30.92 47.78 20.18
C LYS A 26 -31.64 48.38 18.98
N ILE A 27 -32.08 49.59 19.26
CA ILE A 27 -32.85 50.57 18.50
C ILE A 27 -32.04 51.11 17.30
N CYS A 28 -32.70 51.25 16.14
CA CYS A 28 -32.41 52.35 15.20
C CYS A 28 -33.62 52.62 14.27
N PRO A 29 -34.02 53.89 14.04
CA PRO A 29 -35.28 54.22 13.39
C PRO A 29 -35.13 54.31 11.87
N ARG A 30 -36.09 53.78 11.10
CA ARG A 30 -36.25 54.10 9.67
C ARG A 30 -37.61 54.74 9.40
N ASN A 31 -37.53 55.98 8.94
CA ASN A 31 -38.59 56.86 8.48
C ASN A 31 -39.57 56.15 7.53
N ARG A 32 -40.84 56.02 7.94
CA ARG A 32 -41.96 55.76 7.04
C ARG A 32 -42.39 57.08 6.37
N LYS A 33 -42.03 57.27 5.11
CA LYS A 33 -42.72 58.23 4.25
C LYS A 33 -44.11 57.68 3.92
N LYS A 34 -45.14 58.43 4.30
CA LYS A 34 -46.52 58.23 3.86
C LYS A 34 -46.59 58.45 2.35
N TYR A 35 -47.04 57.45 1.59
CA TYR A 35 -47.51 57.65 0.23
C TYR A 35 -49.00 58.02 0.26
N PRO A 36 -49.46 58.94 -0.60
CA PRO A 36 -50.86 59.35 -0.66
C PRO A 36 -51.73 58.24 -1.27
N LYS A 37 -52.85 57.95 -0.60
CA LYS A 37 -53.98 57.19 -1.13
C LYS A 37 -54.75 58.10 -2.10
N SER A 38 -54.58 57.91 -3.40
CA SER A 38 -55.53 58.37 -4.42
C SER A 38 -55.13 57.87 -5.81
N HIS A 39 -55.43 56.61 -6.16
CA HIS A 39 -55.43 56.14 -7.56
C HIS A 39 -56.18 54.79 -7.74
N GLU A 40 -57.21 54.51 -6.94
CA GLU A 40 -58.03 53.29 -7.13
C GLU A 40 -59.20 53.50 -8.11
N ASP A 41 -59.57 54.74 -8.45
CA ASP A 41 -60.72 55.01 -9.33
C ASP A 41 -60.39 55.22 -10.82
N GLN A 42 -59.13 55.13 -11.24
CA GLN A 42 -58.73 55.25 -12.65
C GLN A 42 -58.42 53.91 -13.34
N PHE A 43 -58.35 52.81 -12.59
CA PHE A 43 -58.14 51.47 -13.17
C PHE A 43 -59.46 50.80 -13.64
N SER A 44 -60.61 51.24 -13.12
CA SER A 44 -61.91 50.68 -13.45
C SER A 44 -62.43 51.09 -14.83
N THR A 45 -62.00 52.24 -15.37
CA THR A 45 -62.40 52.74 -16.69
C THR A 45 -61.48 52.27 -17.83
N LEU A 46 -60.23 51.91 -17.55
CA LEU A 46 -59.33 51.27 -18.52
C LEU A 46 -59.69 49.79 -18.77
N TYR A 47 -60.23 49.10 -17.76
CA TYR A 47 -60.67 47.71 -17.91
C TYR A 47 -61.94 47.55 -18.78
N GLN A 48 -62.76 48.60 -18.91
CA GLN A 48 -63.98 48.57 -19.71
C GLN A 48 -63.78 49.05 -21.16
N ALA A 49 -62.67 49.71 -21.47
CA ALA A 49 -62.32 50.08 -22.85
C ALA A 49 -61.75 48.89 -23.64
N ASP A 50 -61.08 47.95 -22.97
CA ASP A 50 -60.41 46.80 -23.61
C ASP A 50 -61.41 45.69 -24.02
N GLN A 51 -62.54 45.59 -23.34
CA GLN A 51 -63.59 44.59 -23.67
C GLN A 51 -64.42 44.94 -24.91
N ARG A 52 -64.28 46.15 -25.49
CA ARG A 52 -64.98 46.52 -26.74
C ARG A 52 -64.14 46.30 -28.00
N SER A 53 -62.82 46.12 -27.88
CA SER A 53 -61.93 45.77 -29.01
C SER A 53 -61.88 44.27 -29.33
N GLU A 54 -62.37 43.39 -28.45
CA GLU A 54 -62.27 41.94 -28.63
C GLU A 54 -63.37 41.29 -29.51
N GLN A 55 -64.37 42.05 -29.98
CA GLN A 55 -65.49 41.45 -30.74
C GLN A 55 -65.35 41.46 -32.27
N GLN A 56 -64.26 41.97 -32.86
CA GLN A 56 -64.11 41.99 -34.33
C GLN A 56 -62.69 41.68 -34.83
N GLU A 57 -62.07 40.63 -34.32
CA GLU A 57 -61.01 39.95 -35.07
C GLU A 57 -61.38 38.48 -35.25
N HIS A 58 -61.90 38.13 -36.43
CA HIS A 58 -61.88 36.75 -36.94
C HIS A 58 -60.41 36.35 -37.15
N LYS A 59 -59.68 36.12 -36.06
CA LYS A 59 -58.35 35.51 -36.06
C LYS A 59 -58.55 34.06 -36.48
N ASN A 60 -58.09 33.77 -37.70
CA ASN A 60 -58.01 32.43 -38.26
C ASN A 60 -57.51 31.44 -37.18
N PRO A 61 -58.32 30.44 -36.78
CA PRO A 61 -58.02 29.55 -35.64
C PRO A 61 -56.71 28.77 -35.80
N ILE A 62 -56.24 28.67 -37.04
CA ILE A 62 -54.97 28.07 -37.42
C ILE A 62 -53.78 28.86 -36.83
N TYR A 63 -53.81 30.20 -36.84
CA TYR A 63 -52.68 30.99 -36.33
C TYR A 63 -52.56 30.93 -34.80
N SER A 64 -53.69 30.89 -34.09
CA SER A 64 -53.69 30.71 -32.63
C SER A 64 -53.10 29.35 -32.23
N SER A 65 -53.46 28.29 -32.98
CA SER A 65 -52.94 26.94 -32.75
C SER A 65 -51.44 26.83 -33.04
N ILE A 66 -50.96 27.42 -34.14
CA ILE A 66 -49.53 27.44 -34.49
C ILE A 66 -48.72 28.23 -33.46
N LEU A 67 -49.23 29.39 -33.02
CA LEU A 67 -48.55 30.21 -32.00
C LEU A 67 -48.46 29.46 -30.67
N ALA A 68 -49.51 28.74 -30.27
CA ALA A 68 -49.49 27.91 -29.08
C ALA A 68 -48.40 26.81 -29.17
N ILE A 69 -48.32 26.11 -30.30
CA ILE A 69 -47.29 25.06 -30.52
C ILE A 69 -45.87 25.66 -30.42
N ILE A 70 -45.63 26.81 -31.05
CA ILE A 70 -44.34 27.51 -30.98
C ILE A 70 -43.99 27.89 -29.54
N LEU A 71 -44.94 28.43 -28.78
CA LEU A 71 -44.74 28.78 -27.37
C LEU A 71 -44.46 27.54 -26.50
N TYR A 72 -45.13 26.41 -26.76
CA TYR A 72 -44.85 25.14 -26.10
C TYR A 72 -43.44 24.63 -26.42
N MET A 73 -42.99 24.71 -27.67
CA MET A 73 -41.64 24.32 -28.08
C MET A 73 -40.56 25.19 -27.41
N ILE A 74 -40.78 26.50 -27.34
CA ILE A 74 -39.87 27.43 -26.65
C ILE A 74 -39.82 27.11 -25.14
N LYS A 75 -40.98 26.90 -24.51
CA LYS A 75 -41.05 26.56 -23.08
C LYS A 75 -40.36 25.23 -22.79
N PHE A 76 -40.56 24.22 -23.62
CA PHE A 76 -39.90 22.92 -23.51
C PHE A 76 -38.38 23.04 -23.67
N TYR A 77 -37.92 23.80 -24.67
CA TYR A 77 -36.49 24.06 -24.87
C TYR A 77 -35.83 24.77 -23.67
N LEU A 78 -36.50 25.78 -23.11
CA LEU A 78 -36.03 26.46 -21.91
C LEU A 78 -35.94 25.53 -20.71
N LEU A 79 -36.95 24.67 -20.51
CA LEU A 79 -36.95 23.68 -19.43
C LEU A 79 -35.80 22.68 -19.58
N LEU A 80 -35.55 22.20 -20.80
CA LEU A 80 -34.43 21.30 -21.10
C LEU A 80 -33.09 21.97 -20.80
N LYS A 81 -32.93 23.24 -21.18
CA LYS A 81 -31.70 24.01 -20.92
C LYS A 81 -31.46 24.23 -19.43
N ILE A 82 -32.50 24.52 -18.65
CA ILE A 82 -32.41 24.68 -17.19
C ILE A 82 -32.00 23.35 -16.53
N ASN A 83 -32.62 22.24 -16.92
CA ASN A 83 -32.28 20.92 -16.39
C ASN A 83 -30.84 20.51 -16.72
N MET A 84 -30.36 20.80 -17.94
CA MET A 84 -28.96 20.55 -18.31
C MET A 84 -27.98 21.41 -17.50
N LEU A 85 -28.32 22.69 -17.24
CA LEU A 85 -27.51 23.55 -16.39
C LEU A 85 -27.47 23.05 -14.94
N HIS A 86 -28.61 22.60 -14.41
CA HIS A 86 -28.70 22.05 -13.07
C HIS A 86 -27.87 20.76 -12.94
N LEU A 87 -27.96 19.86 -13.92
CA LEU A 87 -27.16 18.64 -13.95
C LEU A 87 -25.65 18.95 -14.03
N TYR A 88 -25.27 19.93 -14.84
CA TYR A 88 -23.89 20.40 -14.91
C TYR A 88 -23.40 20.98 -13.59
N TYR A 89 -24.22 21.81 -12.92
CA TYR A 89 -23.90 22.39 -11.62
C TYR A 89 -23.74 21.32 -10.52
N GLU A 90 -24.66 20.36 -10.45
CA GLU A 90 -24.56 19.21 -9.52
C GLU A 90 -23.33 18.35 -9.80
N ALA A 91 -22.98 18.12 -11.07
CA ALA A 91 -21.74 17.42 -11.42
C ALA A 91 -20.49 18.20 -10.97
N CYS A 92 -20.45 19.52 -11.18
CA CYS A 92 -19.36 20.37 -10.67
C CYS A 92 -19.26 20.35 -9.14
N LEU A 93 -20.39 20.43 -8.43
CA LEU A 93 -20.43 20.32 -6.97
C LEU A 93 -19.99 18.94 -6.48
N ALA A 94 -20.36 17.87 -7.18
CA ALA A 94 -19.92 16.51 -6.86
C ALA A 94 -18.40 16.37 -7.03
N ILE A 95 -17.84 16.92 -8.11
CA ILE A 95 -16.39 16.96 -8.35
C ILE A 95 -15.68 17.79 -7.27
N ASP A 96 -16.24 18.95 -6.91
CA ASP A 96 -15.65 19.83 -5.89
C ASP A 96 -15.71 19.22 -4.49
N ARG A 97 -16.83 18.58 -4.12
CA ARG A 97 -16.96 17.79 -2.88
C ARG A 97 -15.96 16.64 -2.86
N TRP A 98 -15.78 15.95 -3.99
CA TRP A 98 -14.80 14.87 -4.11
C TRP A 98 -13.36 15.38 -3.91
N SER A 99 -13.04 16.57 -4.45
CA SER A 99 -11.74 17.22 -4.27
C SER A 99 -11.52 17.72 -2.83
N ASN A 100 -12.55 18.25 -2.17
CA ASN A 100 -12.43 18.77 -0.80
C ASN A 100 -12.47 17.69 0.28
N THR A 101 -13.03 16.51 -0.01
CA THR A 101 -12.90 15.33 0.87
C THR A 101 -11.48 14.76 0.96
N ASP A 102 -10.54 15.19 0.11
CA ASP A 102 -9.16 14.68 0.11
C ASP A 102 -8.48 14.85 1.48
N ASN A 103 -8.74 15.93 2.22
CA ASN A 103 -8.09 16.14 3.53
C ASN A 103 -8.66 15.24 4.64
N GLN A 104 -9.97 14.96 4.67
CA GLN A 104 -10.58 14.05 5.65
C GLN A 104 -10.34 12.57 5.30
N CYS A 105 -10.30 12.24 4.01
CA CYS A 105 -9.91 10.91 3.52
C CYS A 105 -8.44 10.59 3.81
N ILE A 106 -7.54 11.58 3.78
CA ILE A 106 -6.13 11.38 4.17
C ILE A 106 -6.02 10.99 5.64
N GLU A 107 -6.73 11.63 6.55
CA GLU A 107 -6.68 11.29 7.98
C GLU A 107 -7.31 9.91 8.26
N HIS A 108 -8.46 9.61 7.64
CA HIS A 108 -9.07 8.28 7.69
C HIS A 108 -8.15 7.20 7.09
N TYR A 109 -7.40 7.54 6.03
CA TYR A 109 -6.45 6.63 5.38
C TYR A 109 -5.14 6.47 6.14
N PHE A 110 -4.63 7.51 6.82
CA PHE A 110 -3.54 7.36 7.78
C PHE A 110 -3.93 6.39 8.88
N ASN A 111 -5.18 6.47 9.33
CA ASN A 111 -5.72 5.53 10.29
C ASN A 111 -5.85 4.12 9.67
N GLN A 112 -6.28 3.97 8.40
CA GLN A 112 -6.27 2.67 7.72
C GLN A 112 -4.85 2.10 7.50
N LEU A 113 -3.87 2.90 7.08
CA LEU A 113 -2.48 2.47 6.92
C LEU A 113 -1.83 2.08 8.26
N LYS A 114 -2.12 2.84 9.33
CA LYS A 114 -1.73 2.49 10.70
C LYS A 114 -2.39 1.19 11.17
N VAL A 115 -3.63 0.93 10.77
CA VAL A 115 -4.35 -0.31 11.07
C VAL A 115 -3.84 -1.50 10.24
N MET A 116 -3.21 -1.25 9.09
CA MET A 116 -2.74 -2.29 8.16
C MET A 116 -1.25 -2.67 8.31
N ASP A 117 -0.53 -2.22 9.34
CA ASP A 117 0.93 -2.41 9.46
C ASP A 117 1.67 -2.09 8.15
N ALA A 118 1.21 -1.06 7.45
CA ALA A 118 1.62 -0.81 6.08
C ALA A 118 3.11 -0.44 6.00
N GLN A 119 3.87 -1.20 5.22
CA GLN A 119 5.28 -0.89 4.97
C GLN A 119 5.35 0.33 4.05
N ILE A 120 5.70 1.48 4.61
CA ILE A 120 5.97 2.70 3.84
C ILE A 120 7.44 2.68 3.41
N PRO A 121 7.76 2.89 2.12
CA PRO A 121 9.14 2.93 1.70
C PRO A 121 9.84 4.14 2.34
N ARG A 122 10.94 3.91 3.05
CA ARG A 122 11.76 4.97 3.67
C ARG A 122 12.44 5.83 2.60
N HIS A 123 12.83 5.20 1.48
CA HIS A 123 13.47 5.88 0.35
C HIS A 123 12.78 5.52 -0.96
N VAL A 124 12.35 6.56 -1.69
CA VAL A 124 11.74 6.46 -3.02
C VAL A 124 12.64 7.15 -4.04
N CYS A 125 12.99 6.47 -5.12
CA CYS A 125 13.63 7.09 -6.26
C CYS A 125 12.61 7.34 -7.38
N VAL A 126 12.65 8.52 -7.99
CA VAL A 126 11.79 8.90 -9.11
C VAL A 126 12.67 8.98 -10.35
N VAL A 127 12.38 8.14 -11.33
CA VAL A 127 13.09 8.10 -12.61
C VAL A 127 12.15 8.71 -13.65
N SER A 128 12.50 9.87 -14.19
CA SER A 128 11.70 10.54 -15.23
C SER A 128 12.32 10.35 -16.60
N ASN A 129 11.57 9.70 -17.49
CA ASN A 129 12.01 9.38 -18.84
C ASN A 129 11.63 10.43 -19.88
N GLU A 130 10.79 11.39 -19.50
CA GLU A 130 10.28 12.39 -20.42
C GLU A 130 11.21 13.61 -20.50
N ASN A 131 11.38 14.14 -21.71
CA ASN A 131 12.05 15.42 -21.95
C ASN A 131 11.13 16.58 -21.57
N LEU A 132 11.08 16.88 -20.28
CA LEU A 132 10.24 17.92 -19.70
C LEU A 132 10.94 19.28 -19.71
N THR A 133 10.16 20.36 -19.85
CA THR A 133 10.65 21.72 -19.60
C THR A 133 10.95 21.92 -18.11
N ASN A 134 11.75 22.92 -17.75
CA ASN A 134 12.10 23.17 -16.35
C ASN A 134 10.86 23.45 -15.48
N GLU A 135 9.87 24.17 -16.00
CA GLU A 135 8.61 24.45 -15.31
C GLU A 135 7.83 23.17 -15.01
N THR A 136 7.71 22.28 -16.01
CA THR A 136 7.04 21.00 -15.83
C THR A 136 7.80 20.08 -14.87
N LYS A 137 9.14 20.09 -14.88
CA LYS A 137 9.96 19.36 -13.88
C LYS A 137 9.72 19.88 -12.47
N ILE A 138 9.71 21.20 -12.29
CA ILE A 138 9.46 21.82 -10.97
C ILE A 138 8.09 21.42 -10.44
N SER A 139 7.05 21.48 -11.28
CA SER A 139 5.69 21.07 -10.92
C SER A 139 5.62 19.58 -10.56
N LEU A 140 6.18 18.72 -11.41
CA LEU A 140 6.24 17.27 -11.18
C LEU A 140 6.96 16.94 -9.86
N TYR A 141 8.18 17.44 -9.67
CA TYR A 141 8.98 17.13 -8.49
C TYR A 141 8.35 17.69 -7.23
N SER A 142 7.77 18.90 -7.27
CA SER A 142 7.02 19.46 -6.15
C SER A 142 5.84 18.57 -5.77
N ASN A 143 5.02 18.17 -6.73
CA ASN A 143 3.87 17.30 -6.47
C ASN A 143 4.29 15.96 -5.85
N VAL A 144 5.41 15.40 -6.29
CA VAL A 144 5.94 14.15 -5.73
C VAL A 144 6.46 14.35 -4.30
N ILE A 145 7.25 15.39 -4.04
CA ILE A 145 7.76 15.72 -2.70
C ILE A 145 6.60 15.97 -1.74
N ASP A 146 5.65 16.82 -2.12
CA ASP A 146 4.47 17.15 -1.31
C ASP A 146 3.63 15.91 -1.01
N SER A 147 3.47 15.00 -1.99
CA SER A 147 2.69 13.78 -1.78
C SER A 147 3.41 12.77 -0.88
N LEU A 148 4.67 12.47 -1.17
CA LEU A 148 5.43 11.45 -0.44
C LEU A 148 5.81 11.89 0.98
N SER A 149 6.07 13.18 1.18
CA SER A 149 6.34 13.75 2.52
C SER A 149 5.15 13.58 3.45
N VAL A 150 3.93 13.77 2.96
CA VAL A 150 2.70 13.52 3.71
C VAL A 150 2.70 12.09 4.21
N TYR A 151 2.96 11.11 3.34
CA TYR A 151 3.02 9.68 3.70
C TYR A 151 4.21 9.31 4.60
N GLY A 152 5.12 10.23 4.92
CA GLY A 152 6.24 9.97 5.82
C GLY A 152 7.43 9.25 5.18
N VAL A 153 7.57 9.35 3.86
CA VAL A 153 8.81 8.93 3.18
C VAL A 153 9.95 9.83 3.64
N GLU A 154 11.06 9.23 4.06
CA GLU A 154 12.20 9.95 4.68
C GLU A 154 13.14 10.56 3.63
N ALA A 155 13.34 9.86 2.52
CA ALA A 155 14.24 10.27 1.45
C ALA A 155 13.58 10.13 0.07
N ILE A 156 13.85 11.09 -0.82
CA ILE A 156 13.39 11.10 -2.20
C ILE A 156 14.57 11.43 -3.11
N THR A 157 14.86 10.57 -4.08
CA THR A 157 15.90 10.83 -5.08
C THR A 157 15.29 11.01 -6.46
N PHE A 158 15.55 12.13 -7.11
CA PHE A 158 15.20 12.34 -8.52
C PHE A 158 16.37 11.97 -9.42
N TYR A 159 16.17 11.01 -10.31
CA TYR A 159 17.13 10.63 -11.33
C TYR A 159 16.66 11.05 -12.72
N GLN A 160 17.58 11.62 -13.49
CA GLN A 160 17.38 11.88 -14.90
C GLN A 160 18.67 11.54 -15.65
N PHE A 161 18.55 10.94 -16.85
CA PHE A 161 19.71 10.61 -17.66
C PHE A 161 20.60 11.84 -17.94
N SER A 162 19.97 12.95 -18.34
CA SER A 162 20.62 14.25 -18.46
C SER A 162 20.65 14.99 -17.13
N SER A 163 21.70 15.79 -16.93
CA SER A 163 21.85 16.62 -15.73
C SER A 163 20.64 17.53 -15.54
N ILE A 164 20.03 17.44 -14.36
CA ILE A 164 18.92 18.31 -13.95
C ILE A 164 19.44 19.75 -13.85
N SER A 165 18.72 20.69 -14.47
CA SER A 165 19.11 22.10 -14.50
C SER A 165 19.32 22.65 -13.08
N ILE A 166 20.39 23.42 -12.90
CA ILE A 166 20.74 24.08 -11.63
C ILE A 166 19.56 24.89 -11.09
N LYS A 167 18.85 25.62 -11.97
CA LYS A 167 17.65 26.40 -11.62
C LYS A 167 16.56 25.57 -10.94
N VAL A 168 16.33 24.34 -11.43
CA VAL A 168 15.33 23.43 -10.85
C VAL A 168 15.78 22.96 -9.46
N LYS A 169 17.08 22.61 -9.33
CA LYS A 169 17.64 22.20 -8.03
C LYS A 169 17.59 23.33 -7.00
N GLU A 170 17.95 24.54 -7.39
CA GLU A 170 17.92 25.74 -6.53
C GLU A 170 16.50 26.06 -6.06
N TYR A 171 15.52 26.08 -6.97
CA TYR A 171 14.12 26.31 -6.63
C TYR A 171 13.60 25.29 -5.60
N LEU A 172 13.87 24.01 -5.82
CA LEU A 172 13.42 22.94 -4.91
C LEU A 172 14.16 22.97 -3.57
N LYS A 173 15.46 23.34 -3.58
CA LYS A 173 16.23 23.56 -2.35
C LYS A 173 15.66 24.72 -1.53
N GLU A 174 15.35 25.83 -2.17
CA GLU A 174 14.74 26.98 -1.48
C GLU A 174 13.36 26.63 -0.91
N LYS A 175 12.55 25.86 -1.64
CA LYS A 175 11.20 25.49 -1.20
C LYS A 175 11.16 24.43 -0.10
N TYR A 176 12.06 23.44 -0.12
CA TYR A 176 11.97 22.26 0.76
C TYR A 176 13.19 22.03 1.67
N LEU A 177 14.32 22.69 1.40
CA LEU A 177 15.55 22.59 2.20
C LEU A 177 15.91 23.90 2.92
N SER A 178 15.05 24.93 2.87
CA SER A 178 15.23 26.15 3.66
C SER A 178 15.13 25.82 5.16
N ARG A 179 16.31 25.87 5.78
CA ARG A 179 16.61 25.52 7.14
C ARG A 179 16.16 26.66 8.06
N ASP A 180 14.98 26.55 8.67
CA ASP A 180 14.62 27.41 9.80
C ASP A 180 15.40 26.94 11.05
N GLU A 181 16.60 27.47 11.24
CA GLU A 181 17.32 27.32 12.52
C GLU A 181 16.69 28.16 13.64
N ASN A 182 15.66 28.98 13.36
CA ASN A 182 15.18 30.01 14.28
C ASN A 182 13.68 30.02 14.64
N ASN A 183 12.82 29.12 14.16
CA ASN A 183 11.39 29.18 14.52
C ASN A 183 10.81 27.84 15.01
N ASN A 184 10.49 27.82 16.31
CA ASN A 184 9.78 26.77 17.04
C ASN A 184 8.29 26.62 16.66
N SER A 185 7.91 26.85 15.40
CA SER A 185 6.52 26.68 14.95
C SER A 185 6.46 25.77 13.73
N THR A 186 5.83 24.61 13.93
CA THR A 186 5.58 23.52 12.98
C THR A 186 6.83 22.76 12.51
N LYS A 187 7.11 21.61 13.16
CA LYS A 187 8.03 20.57 12.70
C LYS A 187 7.56 20.01 11.35
N GLN A 188 7.85 20.71 10.26
CA GLN A 188 7.75 20.12 8.94
C GLN A 188 8.81 19.01 8.89
N LYS A 189 8.38 17.76 8.68
CA LYS A 189 9.32 16.62 8.60
C LYS A 189 10.26 16.89 7.43
N ASN A 190 11.54 17.11 7.72
CA ASN A 190 12.57 17.30 6.71
C ASN A 190 12.71 16.02 5.88
N VAL A 191 12.17 16.03 4.67
CA VAL A 191 12.41 14.97 3.68
C VAL A 191 13.74 15.24 3.02
N ASN A 192 14.63 14.25 2.99
CA ASN A 192 15.91 14.37 2.30
C ASN A 192 15.68 14.27 0.79
N VAL A 193 16.03 15.31 0.02
CA VAL A 193 15.81 15.35 -1.43
C VAL A 193 17.14 15.39 -2.17
N ASN A 194 17.43 14.31 -2.91
CA ASN A 194 18.66 14.17 -3.71
C ASN A 194 18.37 14.21 -5.21
N PHE A 195 19.34 14.69 -5.99
CA PHE A 195 19.24 14.82 -7.45
C PHE A 195 20.44 14.15 -8.12
N LEU A 196 20.19 13.09 -8.87
CA LEU A 196 21.22 12.30 -9.54
C LEU A 196 21.12 12.41 -11.06
N SER A 197 22.28 12.31 -11.71
CA SER A 197 22.41 12.14 -13.16
C SER A 197 23.13 10.83 -13.48
N ILE A 198 23.30 10.51 -14.77
CA ILE A 198 24.09 9.35 -15.19
C ILE A 198 25.52 9.36 -14.63
N GLU A 199 26.09 10.53 -14.33
CA GLU A 199 27.47 10.71 -13.82
C GLU A 199 27.59 10.49 -12.31
N SER A 200 26.51 10.72 -11.56
CA SER A 200 26.50 10.64 -10.09
C SER A 200 25.64 9.51 -9.52
N GLY A 201 24.77 8.94 -10.34
CA GLY A 201 23.84 7.87 -9.95
C GLY A 201 23.74 6.76 -10.99
N GLY A 202 24.67 6.68 -11.94
CA GLY A 202 24.71 5.62 -12.93
C GLY A 202 25.75 4.54 -12.62
N ASN A 203 25.98 3.65 -13.59
CA ASN A 203 27.01 2.60 -13.50
C ASN A 203 28.44 3.15 -13.35
N CYS A 204 28.67 4.42 -13.71
CA CYS A 204 29.95 5.09 -13.53
C CYS A 204 30.35 5.19 -12.04
N VAL A 205 29.38 5.21 -11.12
CA VAL A 205 29.65 5.23 -9.66
C VAL A 205 30.32 3.93 -9.25
N VAL A 206 29.85 2.79 -9.75
CA VAL A 206 30.44 1.48 -9.47
C VAL A 206 31.86 1.41 -10.03
N VAL A 207 32.07 1.91 -11.25
CA VAL A 207 33.42 1.99 -11.84
C VAL A 207 34.35 2.86 -10.99
N SER A 208 33.86 4.00 -10.51
CA SER A 208 34.62 4.91 -9.64
C SER A 208 34.92 4.27 -8.27
N ALA A 209 33.97 3.55 -7.68
CA ALA A 209 34.16 2.79 -6.46
C ALA A 209 35.24 1.72 -6.63
N CYS A 210 35.18 0.94 -7.72
CA CYS A 210 36.20 -0.06 -8.04
C CYS A 210 37.58 0.57 -8.26
N LYS A 211 37.68 1.71 -8.95
CA LYS A 211 38.94 2.45 -9.12
C LYS A 211 39.48 2.96 -7.79
N SER A 212 38.61 3.46 -6.91
CA SER A 212 38.97 3.89 -5.55
C SER A 212 39.53 2.72 -4.74
N ILE A 213 38.83 1.58 -4.73
CA ILE A 213 39.28 0.36 -4.04
C ILE A 213 40.62 -0.14 -4.60
N ALA A 214 40.74 -0.23 -5.93
CA ALA A 214 41.99 -0.62 -6.58
C ALA A 214 43.16 0.31 -6.21
N SER A 215 42.90 1.62 -6.17
CA SER A 215 43.91 2.60 -5.74
C SER A 215 44.30 2.38 -4.28
N LYS A 216 43.35 2.13 -3.38
CA LYS A 216 43.62 1.81 -1.96
C LYS A 216 44.46 0.54 -1.81
N ILE A 217 44.24 -0.47 -2.66
CA ILE A 217 45.05 -1.70 -2.69
C ILE A 217 46.47 -1.42 -3.15
N ILE A 218 46.65 -0.67 -4.26
CA ILE A 218 47.99 -0.31 -4.79
C ILE A 218 48.82 0.44 -3.75
N HIS A 219 48.19 1.27 -2.93
CA HIS A 219 48.84 2.03 -1.86
C HIS A 219 48.94 1.25 -0.53
N ASN A 220 48.68 -0.06 -0.53
CA ASN A 220 48.71 -0.95 0.64
C ASN A 220 47.82 -0.48 1.81
N GLN A 221 46.72 0.23 1.53
CA GLN A 221 45.74 0.66 2.55
C GLN A 221 44.71 -0.44 2.83
N ILE A 222 44.46 -1.32 1.84
CA ILE A 222 43.53 -2.44 1.91
C ILE A 222 44.19 -3.65 1.24
N GLU A 223 44.06 -4.83 1.84
CA GLU A 223 44.53 -6.07 1.21
C GLU A 223 43.48 -6.60 0.22
N LEU A 224 43.93 -7.26 -0.86
CA LEU A 224 43.03 -7.79 -1.88
C LEU A 224 41.99 -8.78 -1.32
N ASN A 225 42.38 -9.59 -0.33
CA ASN A 225 41.50 -10.56 0.32
C ASN A 225 40.40 -9.91 1.18
N ASN A 226 40.56 -8.63 1.52
CA ASN A 226 39.59 -7.88 2.33
C ASN A 226 38.55 -7.16 1.46
N VAL A 227 38.58 -7.34 0.14
CA VAL A 227 37.55 -6.79 -0.75
C VAL A 227 36.28 -7.63 -0.64
N SER A 228 35.36 -7.20 0.21
CA SER A 228 34.03 -7.80 0.39
C SER A 228 32.94 -7.02 -0.36
N GLN A 229 31.76 -7.63 -0.49
CA GLN A 229 30.57 -6.95 -1.02
C GLN A 229 30.21 -5.72 -0.18
N ASP A 230 30.38 -5.78 1.14
CA ASP A 230 30.09 -4.67 2.05
C ASP A 230 31.04 -3.49 1.82
N LEU A 231 32.31 -3.76 1.53
CA LEU A 231 33.27 -2.71 1.19
C LEU A 231 32.86 -1.99 -0.10
N VAL A 232 32.50 -2.75 -1.14
CA VAL A 232 32.01 -2.16 -2.40
C VAL A 232 30.73 -1.36 -2.15
N ASN A 233 29.80 -1.92 -1.38
CA ASN A 233 28.54 -1.26 -1.05
C ASN A 233 28.76 0.06 -0.31
N SER A 234 29.62 0.08 0.71
CA SER A 234 29.94 1.29 1.45
C SER A 234 30.54 2.38 0.56
N GLN A 235 31.45 2.00 -0.36
CA GLN A 235 32.06 2.94 -1.30
C GLN A 235 31.06 3.48 -2.34
N VAL A 236 30.14 2.63 -2.82
CA VAL A 236 29.10 3.05 -3.76
C VAL A 236 28.10 4.02 -3.11
N ILE A 237 27.69 3.75 -1.87
CA ILE A 237 26.81 4.63 -1.09
C ILE A 237 27.51 5.98 -0.83
N GLU A 238 28.78 5.95 -0.42
CA GLU A 238 29.60 7.16 -0.17
C GLU A 238 29.72 8.03 -1.43
N LEU A 239 29.97 7.43 -2.59
CA LEU A 239 30.17 8.17 -3.85
C LEU A 239 28.86 8.68 -4.47
N SER A 240 27.75 7.97 -4.27
CA SER A 240 26.44 8.38 -4.80
C SER A 240 25.65 9.28 -3.85
N ASP A 241 26.07 9.38 -2.59
CA ASP A 241 25.36 10.06 -1.51
C ASP A 241 23.88 9.61 -1.44
N MET A 242 23.66 8.30 -1.57
CA MET A 242 22.32 7.73 -1.71
C MET A 242 22.24 6.38 -1.01
N ILE A 243 21.14 6.18 -0.27
CA ILE A 243 20.77 4.87 0.29
C ILE A 243 20.07 4.04 -0.80
N GLU A 244 20.01 2.72 -0.65
CA GLU A 244 19.24 1.87 -1.57
C GLU A 244 17.74 2.24 -1.56
N PRO A 245 17.13 2.62 -2.70
CA PRO A 245 15.72 2.92 -2.77
C PRO A 245 14.91 1.64 -2.63
N GLN A 246 13.91 1.66 -1.74
CA GLN A 246 13.01 0.52 -1.60
C GLN A 246 11.97 0.48 -2.72
N MET A 247 11.66 1.64 -3.29
CA MET A 247 10.70 1.80 -4.37
C MET A 247 11.23 2.77 -5.42
N ILE A 248 11.02 2.43 -6.69
CA ILE A 248 11.31 3.26 -7.84
C ILE A 248 10.01 3.62 -8.54
N LEU A 249 9.74 4.90 -8.62
CA LEU A 249 8.63 5.46 -9.38
C LEU A 249 9.13 5.79 -10.79
N LEU A 250 8.84 4.91 -11.74
CA LEU A 250 9.20 5.10 -13.14
C LEU A 250 8.13 5.95 -13.83
N VAL A 251 8.46 7.17 -14.21
CA VAL A 251 7.53 8.13 -14.82
C VAL A 251 7.84 8.29 -16.31
N GLY A 252 6.85 7.98 -17.14
CA GLY A 252 6.90 8.16 -18.58
C GLY A 252 6.52 6.91 -19.36
N ASN A 253 6.55 7.05 -20.68
CA ASN A 253 6.08 6.00 -21.59
C ASN A 253 7.09 4.84 -21.72
N GLU A 254 8.38 5.11 -21.51
CA GLU A 254 9.44 4.13 -21.73
C GLU A 254 9.69 3.24 -20.51
N ASP A 255 9.89 1.94 -20.76
CA ASP A 255 10.26 0.92 -19.75
C ASP A 255 11.79 0.82 -19.60
N ASN A 256 12.44 1.95 -19.29
CA ASN A 256 13.88 2.03 -19.17
C ASN A 256 14.28 2.86 -17.94
N LEU A 257 15.34 2.46 -17.23
CA LEU A 257 15.90 3.24 -16.12
C LEU A 257 17.07 4.14 -16.55
N TYR A 258 17.39 4.16 -17.84
CA TYR A 258 18.50 4.91 -18.46
C TYR A 258 19.82 4.81 -17.69
N GLY A 259 20.18 3.60 -17.27
CA GLY A 259 21.44 3.36 -16.56
C GLY A 259 21.48 3.82 -15.11
N PHE A 260 20.33 4.11 -14.49
CA PHE A 260 20.22 4.31 -13.03
C PHE A 260 20.91 3.16 -12.27
N CYS A 261 21.58 3.50 -11.17
CA CYS A 261 22.59 2.69 -10.49
C CYS A 261 22.16 1.24 -10.26
N SER A 262 22.66 0.34 -11.10
CA SER A 262 22.32 -1.09 -11.05
C SER A 262 22.64 -1.74 -9.69
N TRP A 263 23.65 -1.24 -8.98
CA TRP A 263 24.02 -1.72 -7.65
C TRP A 263 22.91 -1.47 -6.60
N HIS A 264 22.21 -0.34 -6.70
CA HIS A 264 21.13 0.03 -5.79
C HIS A 264 19.77 -0.55 -6.17
N LEU A 265 19.68 -1.35 -7.25
CA LEU A 265 18.41 -1.89 -7.74
C LEU A 265 18.04 -3.25 -7.15
N ARG A 266 18.91 -3.85 -6.32
CA ARG A 266 18.82 -5.28 -5.97
C ARG A 266 17.46 -5.65 -5.37
N LEU A 267 16.92 -4.81 -4.48
CA LEU A 267 15.65 -5.06 -3.78
C LEU A 267 14.63 -3.93 -3.99
N SER A 268 14.85 -3.09 -5.01
CA SER A 268 13.96 -1.98 -5.33
C SER A 268 12.74 -2.45 -6.12
N GLU A 269 11.55 -2.10 -5.62
CA GLU A 269 10.32 -2.36 -6.36
C GLU A 269 10.05 -1.27 -7.39
N ILE A 270 9.91 -1.64 -8.67
CA ILE A 270 9.68 -0.69 -9.75
C ILE A 270 8.18 -0.57 -10.04
N ILE A 271 7.64 0.63 -9.86
CA ILE A 271 6.23 0.94 -10.12
C ILE A 271 6.15 2.05 -11.16
N LYS A 272 5.53 1.73 -12.30
CA LYS A 272 5.40 2.66 -13.43
C LYS A 272 4.15 3.53 -13.33
N ILE A 273 4.33 4.82 -13.60
CA ILE A 273 3.28 5.78 -13.96
C ILE A 273 3.50 6.18 -15.43
N PRO A 274 2.54 5.92 -16.34
CA PRO A 274 2.75 6.07 -17.78
C PRO A 274 3.11 7.48 -18.26
N SER A 275 2.74 8.53 -17.52
CA SER A 275 3.08 9.90 -17.91
C SER A 275 3.20 10.83 -16.71
N HIS A 276 4.08 11.83 -16.82
CA HIS A 276 4.19 12.92 -15.84
C HIS A 276 2.87 13.64 -15.57
N LYS A 277 1.99 13.73 -16.57
CA LYS A 277 0.66 14.37 -16.43
C LYS A 277 -0.27 13.62 -15.49
N LEU A 278 -0.04 12.32 -15.33
CA LEU A 278 -0.81 11.47 -14.43
C LEU A 278 -0.23 11.45 -13.01
N VAL A 279 0.93 12.07 -12.78
CA VAL A 279 1.55 12.12 -11.47
C VAL A 279 0.81 13.15 -10.61
N ASN A 280 -0.11 12.63 -9.82
CA ASN A 280 -0.87 13.36 -8.81
C ASN A 280 -0.90 12.59 -7.49
N ARG A 281 -1.51 13.16 -6.46
CA ARG A 281 -1.61 12.53 -5.13
C ARG A 281 -2.24 11.14 -5.19
N ILE A 282 -3.26 10.95 -6.04
CA ILE A 282 -4.00 9.68 -6.17
C ILE A 282 -3.12 8.62 -6.84
N SER A 283 -2.40 8.96 -7.90
CA SER A 283 -1.52 8.01 -8.59
C SER A 283 -0.35 7.58 -7.70
N ILE A 284 0.22 8.50 -6.93
CA ILE A 284 1.30 8.23 -5.97
C ILE A 284 0.78 7.34 -4.83
N ARG A 285 -0.42 7.64 -4.30
CA ARG A 285 -1.08 6.78 -3.31
C ARG A 285 -1.27 5.36 -3.84
N ASN A 286 -1.80 5.22 -5.06
CA ASN A 286 -2.00 3.91 -5.68
C ASN A 286 -0.67 3.17 -5.88
N ALA A 287 0.41 3.88 -6.17
CA ALA A 287 1.75 3.30 -6.26
C ALA A 287 2.22 2.79 -4.87
N LEU A 288 2.02 3.56 -3.80
CA LEU A 288 2.33 3.11 -2.43
C LEU A 288 1.48 1.90 -2.00
N ILE A 289 0.20 1.86 -2.37
CA ILE A 289 -0.67 0.70 -2.11
C ILE A 289 -0.14 -0.53 -2.83
N ARG A 290 0.29 -0.38 -4.09
CA ARG A 290 0.90 -1.48 -4.85
C ARG A 290 2.18 -1.96 -4.17
N TYR A 291 3.06 -1.03 -3.78
CA TYR A 291 4.29 -1.35 -3.05
C TYR A 291 4.01 -2.20 -1.80
N ASN A 292 3.04 -1.80 -0.97
CA ASN A 292 2.70 -2.51 0.26
C ASN A 292 2.08 -3.91 0.02
N LYS A 293 1.52 -4.17 -1.17
CA LYS A 293 1.00 -5.49 -1.53
C LYS A 293 2.06 -6.45 -2.07
N ILE A 294 3.28 -5.95 -2.34
CA ILE A 294 4.34 -6.79 -2.89
C ILE A 294 4.95 -7.63 -1.77
N GLU A 295 4.87 -8.94 -1.92
CA GLU A 295 5.58 -9.89 -1.07
C GLU A 295 7.06 -9.94 -1.48
N LYS A 296 7.92 -9.31 -0.69
CA LYS A 296 9.37 -9.39 -0.89
C LYS A 296 9.89 -10.75 -0.48
N ARG A 297 9.89 -11.69 -1.42
CA ARG A 297 10.53 -12.99 -1.24
C ARG A 297 12.02 -12.82 -1.54
N MET A 298 12.79 -12.52 -0.50
CA MET A 298 14.24 -12.70 -0.57
C MET A 298 14.48 -14.16 -0.89
N SER A 299 14.79 -14.46 -2.16
CA SER A 299 15.31 -15.77 -2.53
C SER A 299 16.67 -15.86 -1.86
N PHE A 300 16.70 -16.40 -0.64
CA PHE A 300 17.92 -16.78 0.04
C PHE A 300 18.65 -17.75 -0.86
N ARG A 301 19.58 -17.23 -1.68
CA ARG A 301 20.68 -18.04 -2.14
C ARG A 301 21.52 -18.22 -0.88
N PHE A 302 21.38 -19.39 -0.26
CA PHE A 302 22.12 -19.75 0.94
C PHE A 302 23.61 -19.68 0.62
N GLU A 303 24.23 -18.51 0.82
CA GLU A 303 25.64 -18.47 1.16
C GLU A 303 25.73 -19.10 2.55
N SER A 304 26.61 -20.10 2.64
CA SER A 304 26.60 -21.22 3.58
C SER A 304 26.96 -20.86 5.03
N THR A 305 26.60 -19.67 5.52
CA THR A 305 27.03 -19.19 6.85
C THR A 305 25.94 -19.25 7.92
N ASP A 306 24.64 -19.24 7.56
CA ASP A 306 23.53 -19.31 8.54
C ASP A 306 22.79 -20.66 8.58
N LEU A 307 23.35 -21.71 7.96
CA LEU A 307 22.81 -23.08 8.01
C LEU A 307 22.82 -23.71 9.42
N ASN A 308 23.36 -23.02 10.42
CA ASN A 308 23.30 -23.48 11.80
C ASN A 308 21.98 -23.16 12.50
N GLN A 309 21.09 -22.32 11.92
CA GLN A 309 19.85 -21.99 12.64
C GLN A 309 18.77 -23.08 12.55
N PHE A 310 18.75 -23.90 11.49
CA PHE A 310 17.70 -24.89 11.27
C PHE A 310 18.27 -26.31 11.19
N VAL A 311 17.55 -27.24 11.81
CA VAL A 311 17.86 -28.66 11.88
C VAL A 311 16.67 -29.44 11.34
N TYR A 312 16.97 -30.43 10.52
CA TYR A 312 15.98 -31.31 9.92
C TYR A 312 16.02 -32.67 10.60
N LEU A 313 14.85 -33.17 11.01
CA LEU A 313 14.70 -34.50 11.61
C LEU A 313 13.94 -35.42 10.67
N LEU A 314 14.52 -36.58 10.38
CA LEU A 314 13.80 -37.69 9.76
C LEU A 314 13.22 -38.56 10.86
N VAL A 315 11.89 -38.65 10.93
CA VAL A 315 11.17 -39.39 11.98
C VAL A 315 10.36 -40.52 11.34
N LYS A 316 10.53 -41.74 11.83
CA LYS A 316 9.73 -42.92 11.45
C LYS A 316 8.62 -43.08 12.48
N ILE A 317 7.38 -43.17 12.00
CA ILE A 317 6.20 -43.42 12.82
C ILE A 317 6.01 -44.93 12.88
N GLN A 318 6.00 -45.47 14.09
CA GLN A 318 5.71 -46.88 14.35
C GLN A 318 4.33 -46.99 14.99
N SER A 319 3.54 -47.97 14.54
CA SER A 319 2.26 -48.30 15.13
C SER A 319 2.22 -49.75 15.54
N ASP A 320 1.53 -50.02 16.65
CA ASP A 320 1.35 -51.38 17.17
C ASP A 320 0.46 -52.26 16.27
N LYS A 321 -0.22 -51.67 15.28
CA LYS A 321 -1.03 -52.41 14.29
C LYS A 321 -0.27 -52.54 12.98
N GLU A 322 -0.24 -53.76 12.42
CA GLU A 322 0.57 -54.14 11.26
C GLU A 322 0.28 -53.34 9.97
N LYS A 323 -0.86 -52.67 9.84
CA LYS A 323 -1.18 -51.82 8.68
C LYS A 323 -1.98 -50.59 9.10
N LEU A 324 -1.34 -49.44 9.01
CA LEU A 324 -1.99 -48.13 8.99
C LEU A 324 -2.21 -47.73 7.53
N ASN A 325 -3.45 -47.80 7.06
CA ASN A 325 -3.85 -47.11 5.83
C ASN A 325 -4.33 -45.73 6.25
N LEU A 326 -3.40 -44.79 6.41
CA LEU A 326 -3.73 -43.41 6.74
C LEU A 326 -3.61 -42.54 5.50
N GLU A 327 -4.64 -41.76 5.21
CA GLU A 327 -4.53 -40.71 4.21
C GLU A 327 -3.60 -39.60 4.74
N GLN A 328 -2.90 -38.89 3.83
CA GLN A 328 -1.95 -37.82 4.21
C GLN A 328 -2.58 -36.77 5.13
N ILE A 329 -3.87 -36.48 4.95
CA ILE A 329 -4.63 -35.50 5.74
C ILE A 329 -4.80 -35.98 7.19
N GLU A 330 -5.10 -37.27 7.40
CA GLU A 330 -5.25 -37.83 8.74
C GLU A 330 -3.93 -37.81 9.51
N VAL A 331 -2.82 -38.11 8.83
CA VAL A 331 -1.48 -38.01 9.44
C VAL A 331 -1.16 -36.59 9.83
N GLN A 332 -1.44 -35.60 8.97
CA GLN A 332 -1.24 -34.20 9.31
C GLN A 332 -2.08 -33.80 10.53
N ILE A 333 -3.36 -34.17 10.59
CA ILE A 333 -4.22 -33.87 11.73
C ILE A 333 -3.69 -34.52 13.02
N ILE A 334 -3.33 -35.81 12.97
CA ILE A 334 -2.79 -36.52 14.14
C ILE A 334 -1.46 -35.90 14.58
N MET A 335 -0.59 -35.52 13.63
CA MET A 335 0.68 -34.87 13.93
C MET A 335 0.50 -33.47 14.50
N THR A 336 -0.35 -32.65 13.89
CA THR A 336 -0.69 -31.33 14.42
C THR A 336 -1.24 -31.48 15.82
N GLN A 337 -2.17 -32.41 16.06
CA GLN A 337 -2.75 -32.63 17.38
C GLN A 337 -1.73 -33.17 18.40
N ALA A 338 -0.83 -34.08 18.00
CA ALA A 338 0.24 -34.57 18.86
C ALA A 338 1.22 -33.44 19.23
N LEU A 339 1.61 -32.61 18.26
CA LEU A 339 2.47 -31.46 18.47
C LEU A 339 1.76 -30.37 19.31
N THR A 340 0.49 -30.09 19.06
CA THR A 340 -0.31 -29.15 19.86
C THR A 340 -0.47 -29.63 21.29
N ASN A 341 -0.66 -30.94 21.51
CA ASN A 341 -0.70 -31.50 22.87
C ASN A 341 0.66 -31.44 23.58
N LEU A 342 1.76 -31.54 22.82
CA LEU A 342 3.13 -31.47 23.35
C LEU A 342 3.56 -30.06 23.73
N PHE A 343 3.25 -29.07 22.88
CA PHE A 343 3.73 -27.69 23.03
C PHE A 343 2.66 -26.74 23.61
N GLY A 344 1.43 -27.23 23.82
CA GLY A 344 0.28 -26.45 24.30
C GLY A 344 -0.24 -25.43 23.26
N GLU A 345 -1.41 -24.84 23.53
CA GLU A 345 -1.97 -23.77 22.67
C GLU A 345 -1.07 -22.52 22.60
N ILE A 346 -0.23 -22.30 23.61
CA ILE A 346 0.63 -21.12 23.76
C ILE A 346 1.96 -21.28 22.99
N GLY A 347 2.42 -22.52 22.73
CA GLY A 347 3.64 -22.80 21.94
C GLY A 347 3.50 -22.59 20.43
N MET A 348 2.30 -22.23 19.95
CA MET A 348 1.98 -22.03 18.53
C MET A 348 2.63 -20.77 17.92
N ILE A 349 3.09 -19.81 18.72
CA ILE A 349 3.73 -18.59 18.20
C ILE A 349 5.25 -18.84 18.08
N GLY A 350 5.65 -19.53 17.01
CA GLY A 350 7.05 -19.59 16.56
C GLY A 350 7.89 -20.81 16.97
N MET A 351 7.30 -21.83 17.61
CA MET A 351 8.02 -23.07 17.99
C MET A 351 7.58 -24.33 17.23
N ALA A 352 6.55 -24.25 16.37
CA ALA A 352 6.01 -25.43 15.71
C ALA A 352 6.98 -25.96 14.63
N PRO A 353 7.43 -27.23 14.72
CA PRO A 353 8.24 -27.81 13.65
C PRO A 353 7.41 -27.90 12.37
N LYS A 354 8.01 -27.47 11.26
CA LYS A 354 7.35 -27.47 9.95
C LYS A 354 7.49 -28.85 9.32
N ILE A 355 6.36 -29.45 8.92
CA ILE A 355 6.36 -30.71 8.18
C ILE A 355 6.73 -30.40 6.73
N LEU A 356 7.87 -30.88 6.26
CA LEU A 356 8.34 -30.65 4.90
C LEU A 356 7.92 -31.76 3.94
N LYS A 357 7.94 -33.02 4.40
CA LYS A 357 7.63 -34.19 3.57
C LYS A 357 7.07 -35.32 4.41
N PHE A 358 6.09 -36.04 3.87
CA PHE A 358 5.57 -37.27 4.45
C PHE A 358 5.53 -38.37 3.38
N ASP A 359 6.10 -39.53 3.71
CA ASP A 359 6.05 -40.75 2.92
C ASP A 359 5.12 -41.74 3.63
N SER A 360 3.94 -41.96 3.05
CA SER A 360 2.90 -42.83 3.61
C SER A 360 3.27 -44.31 3.54
N GLU A 361 4.07 -44.74 2.56
CA GLU A 361 4.46 -46.14 2.41
C GLU A 361 5.47 -46.55 3.49
N LYS A 362 6.42 -45.65 3.79
CA LYS A 362 7.46 -45.88 4.79
C LYS A 362 7.10 -45.38 6.19
N LEU A 363 5.99 -44.65 6.31
CA LEU A 363 5.59 -43.91 7.51
C LEU A 363 6.72 -43.00 8.02
N THR A 364 7.41 -42.32 7.11
CA THR A 364 8.52 -41.41 7.45
C THR A 364 8.16 -39.95 7.20
N LEU A 365 8.61 -39.08 8.08
CA LEU A 365 8.34 -37.65 8.09
C LEU A 365 9.65 -36.87 8.14
N VAL A 366 9.74 -35.77 7.40
CA VAL A 366 10.82 -34.79 7.52
C VAL A 366 10.28 -33.54 8.22
N LEU A 367 10.82 -33.25 9.39
CA LEU A 367 10.53 -32.08 10.20
C LEU A 367 11.65 -31.06 10.07
N GLU A 368 11.31 -29.78 10.05
CA GLU A 368 12.24 -28.65 10.15
C GLU A 368 11.99 -27.91 11.46
N THR A 369 13.04 -27.68 12.25
CA THR A 369 12.99 -26.92 13.52
C THR A 369 14.21 -26.02 13.65
N GLU A 370 14.11 -24.94 14.43
CA GLU A 370 15.30 -24.17 14.80
C GLU A 370 16.19 -24.97 15.78
N GLN A 371 17.52 -24.83 15.68
CA GLN A 371 18.50 -25.58 16.46
C GLN A 371 18.29 -25.42 17.98
N LYS A 372 17.91 -24.22 18.43
CA LYS A 372 17.64 -23.95 19.86
C LYS A 372 16.46 -24.77 20.43
N TYR A 373 15.53 -25.23 19.59
CA TYR A 373 14.37 -26.03 20.00
C TYR A 373 14.57 -27.53 19.77
N LEU A 374 15.73 -27.94 19.23
CA LEU A 374 15.99 -29.34 18.86
C LEU A 374 15.88 -30.27 20.07
N GLN A 375 16.46 -29.90 21.22
CA GLN A 375 16.43 -30.74 22.43
C GLN A 375 15.01 -30.91 22.98
N GLU A 376 14.23 -29.82 23.01
CA GLU A 376 12.83 -29.84 23.44
C GLU A 376 11.98 -30.72 22.52
N LEU A 377 12.19 -30.63 21.20
CA LEU A 377 11.50 -31.46 20.21
C LEU A 377 11.87 -32.94 20.33
N ILE A 378 13.16 -33.27 20.53
CA ILE A 378 13.62 -34.65 20.73
C ILE A 378 13.00 -35.22 22.01
N GLN A 379 13.02 -34.46 23.10
CA GLN A 379 12.42 -34.87 24.37
C GLN A 379 10.91 -35.07 24.24
N ALA A 380 10.22 -34.16 23.56
CA ALA A 380 8.79 -34.24 23.27
C ALA A 380 8.45 -35.51 22.47
N LEU A 381 9.15 -35.77 21.36
CA LEU A 381 8.97 -36.97 20.53
C LEU A 381 9.30 -38.26 21.28
N SER A 382 10.20 -38.21 22.27
CA SER A 382 10.55 -39.36 23.10
C SER A 382 9.50 -39.64 24.18
N LEU A 383 8.88 -38.58 24.74
CA LEU A 383 7.83 -38.67 25.76
C LEU A 383 6.47 -39.09 25.21
N THR A 384 6.21 -38.85 23.92
CA THR A 384 4.96 -39.29 23.26
C THR A 384 4.91 -40.80 22.99
N ASN A 385 5.99 -41.53 23.22
CA ASN A 385 5.98 -42.99 23.16
C ASN A 385 4.95 -43.56 24.14
N GLY A 386 3.77 -43.87 23.60
CA GLY A 386 2.66 -44.47 24.31
C GLY A 386 1.55 -43.57 24.82
N ILE A 387 1.49 -42.31 24.40
CA ILE A 387 0.31 -41.46 24.66
C ILE A 387 -0.82 -41.92 23.73
N SER A 388 -1.87 -42.51 24.31
CA SER A 388 -3.14 -42.70 23.62
C SER A 388 -3.74 -41.33 23.39
N THR A 389 -3.63 -40.81 22.17
CA THR A 389 -4.55 -39.75 21.75
C THR A 389 -5.96 -40.31 21.79
N THR A 390 -6.99 -39.46 21.70
CA THR A 390 -8.40 -39.89 21.62
C THR A 390 -8.70 -40.78 20.38
N ASN A 391 -7.69 -41.05 19.55
CA ASN A 391 -7.70 -41.98 18.44
C ASN A 391 -7.19 -43.38 18.89
N PRO A 392 -7.70 -44.49 18.35
CA PRO A 392 -7.39 -45.85 18.82
C PRO A 392 -5.99 -46.36 18.41
N TYR A 393 -5.08 -45.46 18.05
CA TYR A 393 -3.75 -45.78 17.54
C TYR A 393 -2.70 -45.28 18.52
N LYS A 394 -1.96 -46.22 19.10
CA LYS A 394 -0.72 -45.91 19.80
C LYS A 394 0.35 -45.68 18.74
N LEU A 395 0.86 -44.44 18.68
CA LEU A 395 1.94 -44.05 17.79
C LEU A 395 3.22 -43.88 18.60
N ASN A 396 4.30 -44.48 18.12
CA ASN A 396 5.64 -44.29 18.65
C ASN A 396 6.48 -43.57 17.59
N PHE A 397 7.26 -42.58 18.01
CA PHE A 397 8.11 -41.80 17.12
C PHE A 397 9.56 -42.23 17.29
N LYS A 398 10.18 -42.70 16.21
CA LYS A 398 11.60 -43.05 16.18
C LYS A 398 12.34 -42.05 15.30
N ILE A 399 13.23 -41.27 15.91
CA ILE A 399 14.12 -40.37 15.16
C ILE A 399 15.16 -41.23 14.46
N LEU A 400 15.20 -41.15 13.12
CA LEU A 400 16.14 -41.89 12.28
C LEU A 400 17.43 -41.09 12.04
N ASN A 401 17.31 -39.80 11.77
CA ASN A 401 18.44 -38.93 11.44
C ASN A 401 18.15 -37.48 11.84
N VAL A 402 19.20 -36.75 12.18
CA VAL A 402 19.19 -35.32 12.50
C VAL A 402 20.33 -34.68 11.69
N THR A 403 20.01 -33.70 10.85
CA THR A 403 20.98 -33.08 9.93
C THR A 403 20.68 -31.60 9.72
N ASN A 404 21.71 -30.81 9.42
CA ASN A 404 21.56 -29.39 9.07
C ASN A 404 21.31 -29.19 7.55
N TYR A 405 21.28 -30.27 6.77
CA TYR A 405 21.17 -30.22 5.31
C TYR A 405 20.03 -31.10 4.79
N LEU A 406 19.05 -30.47 4.13
CA LEU A 406 17.90 -31.16 3.54
C LEU A 406 18.30 -32.22 2.49
N THR A 407 19.34 -31.96 1.69
CA THR A 407 19.79 -32.85 0.60
C THR A 407 20.34 -34.19 1.09
N SER A 408 20.73 -34.28 2.37
CA SER A 408 21.20 -35.53 2.98
C SER A 408 20.07 -36.46 3.43
N LEU A 409 18.81 -36.02 3.36
CA LEU A 409 17.63 -36.78 3.78
C LEU A 409 16.96 -37.55 2.65
N ASP A 410 17.60 -37.69 1.48
CA ASP A 410 17.06 -38.52 0.40
C ASP A 410 17.00 -39.99 0.84
N VAL A 411 15.77 -40.43 1.15
CA VAL A 411 15.43 -41.79 1.60
C VAL A 411 15.48 -42.76 0.41
N ASN A 412 16.69 -43.00 -0.11
CA ASN A 412 17.00 -44.19 -0.89
C ASN A 412 17.72 -45.20 0.02
N SER A 413 16.95 -45.81 0.92
CA SER A 413 17.39 -46.88 1.83
C SER A 413 17.37 -48.23 1.10
N GLN A 414 18.52 -48.69 0.62
CA GLN A 414 18.75 -50.11 0.31
C GLN A 414 19.49 -50.87 1.43
N ASN A 415 19.82 -50.24 2.56
CA ASN A 415 20.51 -50.92 3.66
C ASN A 415 19.74 -50.78 4.97
N GLU A 416 18.70 -51.61 5.15
CA GLU A 416 18.29 -52.05 6.49
C GLU A 416 18.93 -53.42 6.72
N ASP A 417 20.08 -53.46 7.39
CA ASP A 417 20.47 -54.65 8.14
C ASP A 417 21.52 -54.35 9.23
N LYS A 418 21.16 -54.82 10.44
CA LYS A 418 21.98 -55.12 11.64
C LYS A 418 22.44 -53.97 12.55
N ASN A 419 21.80 -53.98 13.73
CA ASN A 419 22.37 -53.82 15.08
C ASN A 419 23.49 -52.79 15.24
N ASP A 420 23.14 -51.62 15.76
CA ASP A 420 23.95 -50.88 16.74
C ASP A 420 23.04 -49.90 17.49
N PHE A 421 22.51 -50.35 18.62
CA PHE A 421 21.86 -49.51 19.64
C PHE A 421 22.80 -49.52 20.84
N ASP A 422 23.77 -48.59 20.83
CA ASP A 422 24.51 -48.08 22.00
C ASP A 422 25.63 -47.16 21.49
N LEU A 423 25.35 -45.90 21.11
CA LEU A 423 26.45 -44.91 20.96
C LEU A 423 26.08 -43.42 20.85
N LEU A 424 24.85 -42.99 21.16
CA LEU A 424 24.49 -41.56 21.06
C LEU A 424 23.94 -40.90 22.34
N THR A 425 24.12 -41.52 23.51
CA THR A 425 23.82 -40.85 24.79
C THR A 425 25.05 -40.26 25.50
N ASN A 426 26.27 -40.43 24.99
CA ASN A 426 27.48 -39.90 25.65
C ASN A 426 28.50 -39.32 24.66
N LYS A 427 28.17 -38.19 24.02
CA LYS A 427 29.21 -37.24 23.59
C LYS A 427 28.77 -35.82 23.93
N HIS A 428 29.51 -35.25 24.87
CA HIS A 428 29.43 -33.87 25.33
C HIS A 428 29.12 -32.89 24.20
N ILE A 429 27.98 -32.22 24.35
CA ILE A 429 27.78 -30.87 23.84
C ILE A 429 28.07 -29.96 25.04
N THR A 430 29.26 -29.36 25.04
CA THR A 430 29.51 -28.07 25.71
C THR A 430 29.36 -26.97 24.68
#